data_AF-A0A933G3A1-F1
#
_entry.id   AF-A0A933G3A1-F1
#
_cell.length_a   1.000
_cell.length_b   1.000
_cell.length_c   1.000
_cell.angle_alpha   90.00
_cell.angle_beta   90.00
_cell.angle_gamma   90.00
#
_symmetry.space_group_name_H-M   'P 1'
#
loop_
_entity.id
_entity.type
_entity.pdbx_description
1 polymer ?
#
loop_
_entity_poly.entity_id
_entity_poly.type
_entity_poly.pdbx_seq_one_letter_code
_entity_poly.pdbx_strand_id
1 'polypeptide(L)'
;MRTIYLPRQLAFAWLVGCGFAWAAVDPQPFDPQQRAGLHAIEMDKPAQDFFEGAVLGNGGMGAIVRTRPDSVLVHLGHNDVWDIRVAENHKDKLVKFEHLWTRLKRNTPEDRAWFADYCKMTRENYAQPYPRPWPCGSLLLGFDRRRAELLGHRVRIDTGTCEMFFLIDGRRAALELFTDLHADRLWMRMIDADGRPIEAPFNRVRLIPEPGMATTTADAPAALSFRQVLPVLGDAREKDKALRVTFRTRGKVEPKLEQAGPFVACVEVVHGLARDVANGAVTAPVPTLQTYADSAAASAAVWRDYWRRSGVRLEDEFLERIWYRNLYFLNCSVRPG
;
A
#
# COMPACT_ATOMS: atom_id res chain seq x y z
N MET A 1 -38.19 60.91 18.83
CA MET A 1 -39.58 61.08 18.35
C MET A 1 -40.36 59.82 18.74
N ARG A 2 -41.29 59.99 19.69
CA ARG A 2 -42.38 59.08 20.16
C ARG A 2 -42.07 57.67 20.69
N THR A 3 -42.03 57.61 22.01
CA THR A 3 -42.53 56.54 22.91
C THR A 3 -44.06 56.43 22.89
N ILE A 4 -44.66 55.22 22.84
CA ILE A 4 -46.01 54.83 23.33
C ILE A 4 -45.96 53.31 23.62
N TYR A 5 -45.86 52.84 24.88
CA TYR A 5 -46.88 52.46 25.90
C TYR A 5 -47.54 51.05 25.79
N LEU A 6 -47.41 50.35 26.93
CA LEU A 6 -47.85 49.04 27.45
C LEU A 6 -49.38 48.72 27.27
N PRO A 7 -49.91 47.49 27.55
CA PRO A 7 -49.82 46.87 28.89
C PRO A 7 -49.73 45.33 29.04
N ARG A 8 -49.16 44.99 30.21
CA ARG A 8 -49.27 43.76 30.98
C ARG A 8 -50.72 43.28 31.14
N GLN A 9 -50.95 41.97 31.08
CA GLN A 9 -51.86 41.29 32.01
C GLN A 9 -51.36 39.90 32.40
N LEU A 10 -51.36 39.71 33.73
CA LEU A 10 -51.60 38.49 34.51
C LEU A 10 -50.55 37.37 34.53
N ALA A 11 -49.79 37.39 35.64
CA ALA A 11 -49.14 36.24 36.24
C ALA A 11 -50.17 35.29 36.88
N PHE A 12 -49.92 33.98 36.87
CA PHE A 12 -50.17 33.09 38.03
C PHE A 12 -49.41 31.75 37.92
N ALA A 13 -48.59 31.49 38.95
CA ALA A 13 -48.05 30.25 39.55
C ALA A 13 -48.12 28.91 38.78
N TRP A 14 -47.11 28.03 38.81
CA TRP A 14 -46.69 27.23 39.98
C TRP A 14 -45.29 26.60 39.79
N LEU A 15 -44.57 26.43 40.91
CA LEU A 15 -43.28 25.76 41.08
C LEU A 15 -43.29 24.28 40.66
N VAL A 16 -42.20 23.79 40.05
CA VAL A 16 -41.46 22.57 40.48
C VAL A 16 -39.99 22.73 40.07
N GLY A 17 -39.09 22.56 41.03
CA GLY A 17 -37.64 22.54 40.79
C GLY A 17 -37.18 21.27 40.11
N CYS A 18 -36.35 21.43 39.09
CA CYS A 18 -35.33 20.46 38.70
C CYS A 18 -34.08 21.27 38.37
N GLY A 19 -33.14 21.32 39.31
CA GLY A 19 -31.80 21.80 39.02
C GLY A 19 -31.14 20.87 38.02
N PHE A 20 -31.12 21.26 36.75
CA PHE A 20 -30.18 20.68 35.80
C PHE A 20 -28.83 21.33 36.07
N ALA A 21 -28.06 20.71 36.97
CA ALA A 21 -26.62 20.87 36.95
C ALA A 21 -26.14 20.29 35.62
N TRP A 22 -25.91 21.17 34.63
CA TRP A 22 -25.07 20.82 33.50
C TRP A 22 -23.67 20.61 34.08
N ALA A 23 -23.35 19.37 34.43
CA ALA A 23 -21.96 18.98 34.55
C ALA A 23 -21.35 19.30 33.18
N ALA A 24 -20.52 20.34 33.13
CA ALA A 24 -19.64 20.55 32.00
C ALA A 24 -18.78 19.29 31.94
N VAL A 25 -19.17 18.35 31.08
CA VAL A 25 -18.30 17.27 30.65
C VAL A 25 -17.18 18.01 29.94
N ASP A 26 -16.05 18.15 30.61
CA ASP A 26 -14.83 18.65 30.02
C ASP A 26 -14.60 17.79 28.77
N PRO A 27 -14.73 18.34 27.55
CA PRO A 27 -14.62 17.53 26.36
C PRO A 27 -13.15 17.11 26.30
N GLN A 28 -12.89 15.87 26.72
CA GLN A 28 -11.61 15.21 26.51
C GLN A 28 -11.14 15.54 25.09
N PRO A 29 -9.95 16.13 24.91
CA PRO A 29 -9.51 16.57 23.60
C PRO A 29 -9.55 15.37 22.65
N PHE A 30 -10.37 15.47 21.61
CA PHE A 30 -10.51 14.42 20.63
C PHE A 30 -9.25 14.35 19.78
N ASP A 31 -8.48 13.27 19.94
CA ASP A 31 -7.34 12.96 19.08
C ASP A 31 -7.75 11.90 18.04
N PRO A 32 -7.91 12.29 16.76
CA PRO A 32 -8.24 11.36 15.68
C PRO A 32 -7.24 10.20 15.53
N GLN A 33 -5.95 10.42 15.81
CA GLN A 33 -4.94 9.38 15.68
C GLN A 33 -5.11 8.34 16.79
N GLN A 34 -5.31 8.80 18.03
CA GLN A 34 -5.61 7.90 19.15
C GLN A 34 -6.91 7.13 18.88
N ARG A 35 -7.94 7.78 18.31
CA ARG A 35 -9.20 7.12 17.95
C ARG A 35 -8.99 6.08 16.85
N ALA A 36 -8.20 6.38 15.82
CA ALA A 36 -7.83 5.41 14.79
C ALA A 36 -7.13 4.17 15.37
N GLY A 37 -6.31 4.36 16.42
CA GLY A 37 -5.58 3.28 17.09
C GLY A 37 -6.47 2.23 17.75
N LEU A 38 -7.75 2.55 18.02
CA LEU A 38 -8.73 1.60 18.54
C LEU A 38 -9.23 0.62 17.46
N HIS A 39 -8.97 0.89 16.18
CA HIS A 39 -9.58 0.20 15.04
C HIS A 39 -8.59 -0.63 14.23
N ALA A 40 -7.51 -1.08 14.87
CA ALA A 40 -6.51 -1.98 14.29
C ALA A 40 -7.15 -3.18 13.59
N ILE A 41 -6.50 -3.70 12.56
CA ILE A 41 -6.93 -4.89 11.83
C ILE A 41 -6.14 -6.07 12.38
N GLU A 42 -6.83 -7.02 13.01
CA GLU A 42 -6.20 -8.15 13.70
C GLU A 42 -6.60 -9.46 13.05
N MET A 43 -5.65 -10.39 13.00
CA MET A 43 -5.85 -11.77 12.57
C MET A 43 -5.06 -12.68 13.51
N ASP A 44 -5.75 -13.59 14.18
CA ASP A 44 -5.21 -14.55 15.15
C ASP A 44 -4.90 -15.93 14.54
N LYS A 45 -4.81 -15.96 13.20
CA LYS A 45 -4.47 -17.14 12.40
C LYS A 45 -3.53 -16.75 11.26
N PRO A 46 -2.83 -17.73 10.63
CA PRO A 46 -2.11 -17.47 9.40
C PRO A 46 -3.04 -16.93 8.30
N ALA A 47 -2.67 -15.80 7.70
CA ALA A 47 -3.32 -15.16 6.57
C ALA A 47 -2.76 -15.76 5.29
N GLN A 48 -3.32 -16.91 4.90
CA GLN A 48 -2.78 -17.69 3.80
C GLN A 48 -3.19 -17.14 2.46
N ASP A 49 -4.33 -16.46 2.35
CA ASP A 49 -4.80 -15.91 1.07
C ASP A 49 -4.36 -14.46 0.87
N PHE A 50 -4.28 -14.04 -0.40
CA PHE A 50 -3.92 -12.66 -0.75
C PHE A 50 -4.86 -11.64 -0.10
N PHE A 51 -6.17 -11.93 -0.08
CA PHE A 51 -7.19 -11.05 0.48
C PHE A 51 -7.26 -11.07 2.01
N GLU A 52 -6.60 -12.03 2.66
CA GLU A 52 -6.45 -12.07 4.12
C GLU A 52 -5.17 -11.37 4.60
N GLY A 53 -4.26 -11.02 3.68
CA GLY A 53 -2.97 -10.44 3.99
C GLY A 53 -3.06 -9.02 4.55
N ALA A 54 -2.08 -8.67 5.38
CA ALA A 54 -1.93 -7.32 5.91
C ALA A 54 -1.63 -6.33 4.77
N VAL A 55 -2.46 -5.30 4.62
CA VAL A 55 -2.28 -4.25 3.62
C VAL A 55 -1.42 -3.14 4.20
N LEU A 56 -0.32 -2.81 3.53
CA LEU A 56 0.52 -1.64 3.77
C LEU A 56 0.68 -0.86 2.46
N GLY A 57 0.88 0.46 2.54
CA GLY A 57 1.12 1.27 1.37
C GLY A 57 1.45 2.72 1.71
N ASN A 58 2.18 3.37 0.81
CA ASN A 58 2.56 4.78 0.91
C ASN A 58 1.85 5.67 -0.13
N GLY A 59 0.83 5.14 -0.80
CA GLY A 59 0.10 5.81 -1.87
C GLY A 59 0.71 5.69 -3.27
N GLY A 60 1.94 5.16 -3.39
CA GLY A 60 2.56 4.75 -4.65
C GLY A 60 2.90 3.27 -4.63
N MET A 61 3.78 2.87 -3.72
CA MET A 61 4.13 1.48 -3.42
C MET A 61 3.14 0.87 -2.42
N GLY A 62 2.74 -0.37 -2.68
CA GLY A 62 1.94 -1.20 -1.79
C GLY A 62 2.63 -2.52 -1.46
N ALA A 63 2.32 -3.06 -0.28
CA ALA A 63 2.74 -4.38 0.15
C ALA A 63 1.56 -5.15 0.75
N ILE A 64 1.36 -6.40 0.32
CA ILE A 64 0.43 -7.34 0.93
C ILE A 64 1.25 -8.41 1.64
N VAL A 65 1.13 -8.45 2.97
CA VAL A 65 1.92 -9.37 3.79
C VAL A 65 1.06 -10.56 4.20
N ARG A 66 1.35 -11.71 3.57
CA ARG A 66 0.73 -13.00 3.87
C ARG A 66 1.58 -13.77 4.86
N THR A 67 0.91 -14.60 5.64
CA THR A 67 1.57 -15.45 6.61
C THR A 67 1.21 -16.91 6.38
N ARG A 68 2.25 -17.73 6.28
CA ARG A 68 2.17 -19.19 6.17
C ARG A 68 2.81 -19.81 7.42
N PRO A 69 2.50 -21.08 7.73
CA PRO A 69 3.07 -21.73 8.91
C PRO A 69 4.60 -21.77 8.98
N ASP A 70 5.31 -21.62 7.84
CA ASP A 70 6.77 -21.70 7.74
C ASP A 70 7.44 -20.47 7.09
N SER A 71 6.64 -19.46 6.74
CA SER A 71 7.14 -18.30 5.99
C SER A 71 6.26 -17.06 6.11
N VAL A 72 6.89 -15.90 6.00
CA VAL A 72 6.24 -14.62 5.69
C VAL A 72 6.46 -14.34 4.20
N LEU A 73 5.37 -14.05 3.48
CA LEU A 73 5.40 -13.73 2.05
C LEU A 73 4.87 -12.32 1.84
N VAL A 74 5.71 -11.45 1.29
CA VAL A 74 5.36 -10.05 0.98
C VAL A 74 5.19 -9.93 -0.53
N HIS A 75 3.99 -9.63 -0.99
CA HIS A 75 3.74 -9.26 -2.38
C HIS A 75 3.88 -7.76 -2.55
N LEU A 76 4.62 -7.33 -3.57
CA LEU A 76 4.92 -5.92 -3.82
C LEU A 76 4.15 -5.42 -5.04
N GLY A 77 3.69 -4.17 -4.98
CA GLY A 77 3.06 -3.48 -6.10
C GLY A 77 3.43 -2.01 -6.12
N HIS A 78 3.27 -1.37 -7.27
CA HIS A 78 3.44 0.07 -7.41
C HIS A 78 2.45 0.62 -8.44
N ASN A 79 1.81 1.75 -8.13
CA ASN A 79 0.77 2.35 -8.95
C ASN A 79 1.23 2.74 -10.37
N ASP A 80 2.51 3.06 -10.54
CA ASP A 80 3.11 3.43 -11.84
C ASP A 80 3.69 2.24 -12.64
N VAL A 81 3.69 1.04 -12.06
CA VAL A 81 4.21 -0.16 -12.72
C VAL A 81 3.09 -0.81 -13.53
N TRP A 82 3.05 -0.42 -14.81
CA TRP A 82 2.12 -0.92 -15.81
C TRP A 82 2.89 -1.36 -17.03
N ASP A 83 2.46 -2.48 -17.63
CA ASP A 83 2.98 -2.82 -18.95
C ASP A 83 2.57 -1.75 -19.98
N ILE A 84 3.37 -1.60 -21.05
CA ILE A 84 3.20 -0.52 -22.03
C ILE A 84 2.74 -1.06 -23.39
N ARG A 85 1.92 -2.11 -23.39
CA ARG A 85 1.37 -2.73 -24.61
C ARG A 85 0.24 -1.89 -25.19
N VAL A 86 0.59 -0.71 -25.72
CA VAL A 86 -0.37 0.19 -26.38
C VAL A 86 -0.30 -0.01 -27.88
N ALA A 87 -1.44 -0.29 -28.51
CA ALA A 87 -1.58 -0.36 -29.96
C ALA A 87 -2.21 0.92 -30.51
N GLU A 88 -1.52 1.61 -31.43
CA GLU A 88 -1.98 2.87 -32.05
C GLU A 88 -2.01 2.79 -33.59
N ASN A 89 -2.21 1.60 -34.18
CA ASN A 89 -2.01 1.32 -35.61
C ASN A 89 -2.87 2.13 -36.61
N HIS A 90 -3.94 2.79 -36.14
CA HIS A 90 -4.93 3.46 -36.99
C HIS A 90 -5.21 4.90 -36.57
N LYS A 91 -4.29 5.51 -35.80
CA LYS A 91 -4.47 6.86 -35.26
C LYS A 91 -4.73 7.90 -36.35
N ASP A 92 -4.07 7.76 -37.48
CA ASP A 92 -4.20 8.57 -38.70
C ASP A 92 -5.53 8.36 -39.45
N LYS A 93 -6.21 7.24 -39.21
CA LYS A 93 -7.49 6.88 -39.86
C LYS A 93 -8.72 7.28 -39.05
N LEU A 94 -8.54 7.74 -37.80
CA LEU A 94 -9.63 8.18 -36.95
C LEU A 94 -10.22 9.49 -37.49
N VAL A 95 -11.54 9.53 -37.64
CA VAL A 95 -12.26 10.72 -38.12
C VAL A 95 -12.87 11.49 -36.95
N LYS A 96 -13.12 12.79 -37.16
CA LYS A 96 -13.87 13.61 -36.21
C LYS A 96 -15.30 13.10 -36.06
N PHE A 97 -15.86 13.26 -34.86
CA PHE A 97 -17.24 12.91 -34.56
C PHE A 97 -18.24 13.50 -35.55
N GLU A 98 -18.06 14.76 -35.95
CA GLU A 98 -18.93 15.44 -36.92
C GLU A 98 -18.98 14.74 -38.29
N HIS A 99 -17.84 14.27 -38.79
CA HIS A 99 -17.77 13.53 -40.06
C HIS A 99 -18.53 12.21 -39.98
N LEU A 100 -18.30 11.46 -38.89
CA LEU A 100 -18.97 10.20 -38.61
C LEU A 100 -20.48 10.40 -38.50
N TRP A 101 -20.91 11.42 -37.74
CA TRP A 101 -22.32 11.72 -37.51
C TRP A 101 -23.05 12.15 -38.79
N THR A 102 -22.38 12.93 -39.65
CA THR A 102 -22.93 13.37 -40.93
C THR A 102 -23.23 12.19 -41.86
N ARG A 103 -22.32 11.21 -41.94
CA ARG A 103 -22.54 9.98 -42.71
C ARG A 103 -23.65 9.11 -42.12
N LEU A 104 -23.67 8.93 -40.80
CA LEU A 104 -24.71 8.14 -40.14
C LEU A 104 -26.12 8.71 -40.34
N LYS A 105 -26.27 10.05 -40.38
CA LYS A 105 -27.55 10.70 -40.67
C LYS A 105 -28.03 10.47 -42.11
N ARG A 106 -27.12 10.42 -43.09
CA ARG A 106 -27.46 10.13 -44.49
C ARG A 106 -27.94 8.70 -44.68
N ASN A 107 -27.35 7.76 -43.94
CA ASN A 107 -27.77 6.36 -43.84
C ASN A 107 -27.98 5.68 -45.21
N THR A 108 -27.08 5.92 -46.17
CA THR A 108 -27.09 5.17 -47.44
C THR A 108 -26.50 3.75 -47.24
N PRO A 109 -26.72 2.81 -48.17
CA PRO A 109 -26.05 1.51 -48.13
C PRO A 109 -24.51 1.62 -48.03
N GLU A 110 -23.92 2.58 -48.74
CA GLU A 110 -22.48 2.84 -48.71
C GLU A 110 -22.02 3.38 -47.35
N ASP A 111 -22.79 4.28 -46.72
CA ASP A 111 -22.48 4.80 -45.39
C ASP A 111 -22.53 3.70 -44.32
N ARG A 112 -23.49 2.76 -44.42
CA ARG A 112 -23.58 1.61 -43.52
C ARG A 112 -22.41 0.64 -43.68
N ALA A 113 -22.02 0.33 -44.92
CA ALA A 113 -20.86 -0.52 -45.19
C ALA A 113 -19.57 0.13 -44.68
N TRP A 114 -19.36 1.42 -44.98
CA TRP A 114 -18.22 2.18 -44.48
C TRP A 114 -18.19 2.22 -42.95
N PHE A 115 -19.32 2.43 -42.28
CA PHE A 115 -19.37 2.48 -40.82
C PHE A 115 -19.08 1.12 -40.18
N ALA A 116 -19.52 0.02 -40.80
CA ALA A 116 -19.17 -1.33 -40.35
C ALA A 116 -17.65 -1.57 -40.43
N ASP A 117 -17.03 -1.19 -41.55
CA ASP A 117 -15.57 -1.27 -41.72
C ASP A 117 -14.82 -0.34 -40.76
N TYR A 118 -15.33 0.87 -40.54
CA TYR A 118 -14.78 1.82 -39.58
C TYR A 118 -14.84 1.28 -38.15
N CYS A 119 -15.96 0.67 -37.75
CA CYS A 119 -16.10 0.01 -36.44
C CYS A 119 -15.14 -1.17 -36.30
N LYS A 120 -14.96 -1.97 -37.36
CA LYS A 120 -13.99 -3.08 -37.35
C LYS A 120 -12.58 -2.55 -37.15
N MET A 121 -12.15 -1.58 -37.97
CA MET A 121 -10.83 -0.97 -37.92
C MET A 121 -10.55 -0.29 -36.56
N THR A 122 -11.50 0.48 -36.02
CA THR A 122 -11.32 1.14 -34.72
C THR A 122 -11.21 0.13 -33.57
N ARG A 123 -11.89 -1.01 -33.65
CA ARG A 123 -11.84 -2.08 -32.65
C ARG A 123 -10.55 -2.90 -32.68
N GLU A 124 -9.83 -2.94 -33.80
CA GLU A 124 -8.61 -3.76 -33.94
C GLU A 124 -7.54 -3.47 -32.87
N ASN A 125 -7.36 -2.20 -32.48
CA ASN A 125 -6.42 -1.84 -31.41
C ASN A 125 -6.93 -2.28 -30.03
N TYR A 126 -8.24 -2.20 -29.77
CA TYR A 126 -8.85 -2.68 -28.52
C TYR A 126 -8.88 -4.21 -28.41
N ALA A 127 -8.68 -4.93 -29.51
CA ALA A 127 -8.53 -6.38 -29.53
C ALA A 127 -7.11 -6.84 -29.17
N GLN A 128 -6.13 -5.92 -29.08
CA GLN A 128 -4.78 -6.23 -28.61
C GLN A 128 -4.76 -6.40 -27.09
N PRO A 129 -3.76 -7.11 -26.53
CA PRO A 129 -3.59 -7.20 -25.08
C PRO A 129 -3.46 -5.81 -24.45
N TYR A 130 -4.48 -5.39 -23.72
CA TYR A 130 -4.54 -4.06 -23.14
C TYR A 130 -3.54 -3.91 -21.98
N PRO A 131 -2.94 -2.72 -21.77
CA PRO A 131 -2.10 -2.45 -20.62
C PRO A 131 -2.78 -2.79 -19.31
N ARG A 132 -2.07 -3.50 -18.43
CA ARG A 132 -2.55 -3.81 -17.08
C ARG A 132 -1.49 -3.43 -16.03
N PRO A 133 -1.91 -3.18 -14.78
CA PRO A 133 -0.97 -3.08 -13.68
C PRO A 133 -0.19 -4.40 -13.58
N TRP A 134 1.10 -4.29 -13.29
CA TRP A 134 1.97 -5.45 -13.18
C TRP A 134 2.47 -5.61 -11.73
N PRO A 135 2.44 -6.83 -11.16
CA PRO A 135 3.01 -7.06 -9.84
C PRO A 135 4.52 -6.79 -9.87
N CYS A 136 5.07 -6.32 -8.74
CA CYS A 136 6.49 -5.97 -8.63
C CYS A 136 7.34 -7.13 -8.09
N GLY A 137 6.78 -8.34 -7.99
CA GLY A 137 7.44 -9.51 -7.41
C GLY A 137 7.15 -9.69 -5.93
N SER A 138 7.86 -10.63 -5.30
CA SER A 138 7.58 -11.04 -3.93
C SER A 138 8.86 -11.29 -3.10
N LEU A 139 8.82 -10.96 -1.82
CA LEU A 139 9.84 -11.36 -0.84
C LEU A 139 9.31 -12.51 0.01
N LEU A 140 10.08 -13.58 0.13
CA LEU A 140 9.81 -14.69 1.03
C LEU A 140 10.85 -14.74 2.14
N LEU A 141 10.40 -14.72 3.40
CA LEU A 141 11.20 -14.94 4.60
C LEU A 141 10.78 -16.27 5.24
N GLY A 142 11.58 -17.31 5.04
CA GLY A 142 11.32 -18.66 5.56
C GLY A 142 12.00 -18.91 6.89
N PHE A 143 11.35 -19.68 7.76
CA PHE A 143 11.86 -20.08 9.08
C PHE A 143 11.61 -21.58 9.36
N ASP A 144 12.26 -22.11 10.40
CA ASP A 144 12.07 -23.49 10.84
C ASP A 144 10.95 -23.58 11.88
N ARG A 145 9.91 -24.35 11.57
CA ARG A 145 8.74 -24.55 12.44
C ARG A 145 9.05 -25.21 13.78
N ARG A 146 10.22 -25.86 13.91
CA ARG A 146 10.69 -26.42 15.18
C ARG A 146 11.19 -25.36 16.14
N ARG A 147 11.53 -24.17 15.63
CA ARG A 147 12.07 -23.04 16.39
C ARG A 147 11.12 -21.87 16.47
N ALA A 148 10.28 -21.67 15.47
CA ALA A 148 9.37 -20.54 15.42
C ALA A 148 7.96 -20.96 14.98
N GLU A 149 6.96 -20.48 15.71
CA GLU A 149 5.55 -20.57 15.36
C GLU A 149 5.03 -19.16 15.07
N LEU A 150 4.26 -19.01 13.99
CA LEU A 150 3.61 -17.75 13.66
C LEU A 150 2.18 -17.75 14.22
N LEU A 151 1.86 -16.73 15.01
CA LEU A 151 0.63 -16.65 15.80
C LEU A 151 -0.46 -15.80 15.13
N GLY A 152 -0.10 -14.92 14.20
CA GLY A 152 -1.04 -13.98 13.58
C GLY A 152 -0.38 -12.65 13.26
N HIS A 153 -1.20 -11.64 12.97
CA HIS A 153 -0.72 -10.28 12.73
C HIS A 153 -1.71 -9.22 13.19
N ARG A 154 -1.20 -8.01 13.37
CA ARG A 154 -1.97 -6.79 13.64
C ARG A 154 -1.49 -5.66 12.76
N VAL A 155 -2.39 -4.97 12.10
CA VAL A 155 -2.12 -3.72 11.38
C VAL A 155 -2.61 -2.56 12.23
N ARG A 156 -1.65 -1.78 12.73
CA ARG A 156 -1.85 -0.52 13.43
C ARG A 156 -2.14 0.56 12.41
N ILE A 157 -3.41 0.86 12.19
CA ILE A 157 -3.83 1.83 11.17
C ILE A 157 -3.49 3.28 11.55
N ASP A 158 -3.30 3.55 12.84
CA ASP A 158 -2.88 4.84 13.40
C ASP A 158 -1.43 5.22 13.06
N THR A 159 -0.59 4.22 12.81
CA THR A 159 0.84 4.38 12.49
C THR A 159 1.26 3.71 11.19
N GLY A 160 0.33 3.04 10.48
CA GLY A 160 0.58 2.24 9.29
C GLY A 160 1.65 1.17 9.47
N THR A 161 1.70 0.55 10.65
CA THR A 161 2.67 -0.51 10.97
C THR A 161 1.96 -1.86 11.02
N CYS A 162 2.56 -2.89 10.43
CA CYS A 162 2.15 -4.29 10.58
C CYS A 162 3.08 -4.99 11.56
N GLU A 163 2.51 -5.61 12.58
CA GLU A 163 3.20 -6.48 13.53
C GLU A 163 2.79 -7.92 13.24
N MET A 164 3.76 -8.80 12.99
CA MET A 164 3.54 -10.23 12.88
C MET A 164 4.05 -10.93 14.12
N PHE A 165 3.19 -11.67 14.80
CA PHE A 165 3.52 -12.26 16.08
C PHE A 165 4.11 -13.66 15.91
N PHE A 166 5.17 -13.92 16.65
CA PHE A 166 5.87 -15.20 16.68
C PHE A 166 6.03 -15.71 18.11
N LEU A 167 6.10 -17.04 18.23
CA LEU A 167 6.71 -17.73 19.36
C LEU A 167 8.04 -18.32 18.89
N ILE A 168 9.17 -17.75 19.30
CA ILE A 168 10.52 -18.20 18.95
C ILE A 168 11.12 -18.90 20.17
N ASP A 169 11.38 -20.21 20.05
CA ASP A 169 11.90 -21.05 21.12
C ASP A 169 11.12 -20.85 22.44
N GLY A 170 9.79 -20.72 22.33
CA GLY A 170 8.87 -20.50 23.46
C GLY A 170 8.73 -19.05 23.95
N ARG A 171 9.39 -18.08 23.31
CA ARG A 171 9.36 -16.66 23.69
C ARG A 171 8.62 -15.81 22.66
N ARG A 172 7.83 -14.84 23.11
CA ARG A 172 7.11 -13.93 22.22
C ARG A 172 8.07 -12.97 21.52
N ALA A 173 7.86 -12.79 20.23
CA ALA A 173 8.57 -11.84 19.39
C ALA A 173 7.63 -11.29 18.31
N ALA A 174 8.01 -10.19 17.67
CA ALA A 174 7.27 -9.64 16.55
C ALA A 174 8.20 -9.18 15.41
N LEU A 175 7.81 -9.47 14.18
CA LEU A 175 8.34 -8.79 13.00
C LEU A 175 7.50 -7.54 12.76
N GLU A 176 8.10 -6.36 12.89
CA GLU A 176 7.48 -5.09 12.57
C GLU A 176 7.82 -4.68 11.14
N LEU A 177 6.81 -4.33 10.35
CA LEU A 177 6.94 -3.85 8.98
C LEU A 177 6.16 -2.55 8.77
N PHE A 178 6.71 -1.63 7.98
CA PHE A 178 5.98 -0.45 7.50
C PHE A 178 6.51 0.00 6.14
N THR A 179 5.65 0.61 5.34
CA THR A 179 6.05 1.28 4.10
C THR A 179 6.48 2.70 4.41
N ASP A 180 7.68 3.07 3.98
CA ASP A 180 8.21 4.42 4.12
C ASP A 180 7.29 5.40 3.37
N LEU A 181 6.82 6.44 4.06
CA LEU A 181 5.91 7.43 3.48
C LEU A 181 6.60 8.48 2.60
N HIS A 182 7.93 8.46 2.52
CA HIS A 182 8.73 9.40 1.71
C HIS A 182 9.47 8.71 0.55
N ALA A 183 9.57 7.38 0.57
CA ALA A 183 10.27 6.62 -0.45
C ALA A 183 9.58 5.27 -0.69
N ASP A 184 9.76 4.69 -1.88
CA ASP A 184 9.17 3.39 -2.24
C ASP A 184 9.97 2.23 -1.62
N ARG A 185 9.89 2.15 -0.29
CA ARG A 185 10.63 1.23 0.57
C ARG A 185 9.74 0.58 1.61
N LEU A 186 10.01 -0.68 1.91
CA LEU A 186 9.41 -1.43 3.00
C LEU A 186 10.50 -1.78 4.01
N TRP A 187 10.36 -1.27 5.23
CA TRP A 187 11.28 -1.50 6.33
C TRP A 187 10.78 -2.62 7.22
N MET A 188 11.72 -3.38 7.78
CA MET A 188 11.42 -4.51 8.66
C MET A 188 12.42 -4.58 9.81
N ARG A 189 11.96 -4.91 11.01
CA ARG A 189 12.83 -5.33 12.12
C ARG A 189 12.18 -6.42 12.97
N MET A 190 13.00 -7.23 13.64
CA MET A 190 12.52 -8.18 14.65
C MET A 190 12.72 -7.61 16.05
N ILE A 191 11.70 -7.71 16.89
CA ILE A 191 11.72 -7.29 18.29
C ILE A 191 11.23 -8.41 19.23
N ASP A 192 11.70 -8.40 20.47
CA ASP A 192 11.15 -9.22 21.55
C ASP A 192 9.88 -8.59 22.16
N ALA A 193 9.32 -9.24 23.18
CA ALA A 193 8.14 -8.75 23.89
C ALA A 193 8.33 -7.39 24.60
N ASP A 194 9.57 -6.99 24.89
CA ASP A 194 9.91 -5.71 25.50
C ASP A 194 10.18 -4.62 24.42
N GLY A 195 10.02 -4.95 23.14
CA GLY A 195 10.31 -4.06 22.02
C GLY A 195 11.80 -3.91 21.72
N ARG A 196 12.67 -4.75 22.30
CA ARG A 196 14.11 -4.70 22.04
C ARG A 196 14.43 -5.43 20.73
N PRO A 197 15.29 -4.86 19.85
CA PRO A 197 15.69 -5.54 18.63
C PRO A 197 16.44 -6.85 18.89
N ILE A 198 16.03 -7.93 18.21
CA ILE A 198 16.64 -9.26 18.32
C ILE A 198 16.94 -9.84 16.93
N GLU A 199 17.66 -10.97 16.90
CA GLU A 199 17.78 -11.78 15.67
C GLU A 199 16.43 -12.39 15.30
N ALA A 200 16.17 -12.51 13.98
CA ALA A 200 14.98 -13.16 13.46
C ALA A 200 15.15 -14.68 13.36
N PRO A 201 14.06 -15.47 13.35
CA PRO A 201 14.13 -16.92 13.19
C PRO A 201 14.30 -17.35 11.72
N PHE A 202 14.51 -16.39 10.80
CA PHE A 202 14.59 -16.67 9.38
C PHE A 202 15.88 -17.41 9.03
N ASN A 203 15.73 -18.49 8.28
CA ASN A 203 16.84 -19.27 7.74
C ASN A 203 16.94 -19.17 6.21
N ARG A 204 15.91 -18.62 5.56
CA ARG A 204 15.84 -18.50 4.10
C ARG A 204 15.27 -17.14 3.74
N VAL A 205 15.88 -16.51 2.76
CA VAL A 205 15.34 -15.31 2.10
C VAL A 205 15.32 -15.60 0.61
N ARG A 206 14.20 -15.31 -0.05
CA ARG A 206 14.11 -15.35 -1.51
C ARG A 206 13.45 -14.09 -2.02
N LEU A 207 14.06 -13.48 -3.01
CA LEU A 207 13.45 -12.40 -3.77
C LEU A 207 13.00 -12.96 -5.11
N ILE A 208 11.68 -12.99 -5.34
CA ILE A 208 11.04 -13.74 -6.41
C ILE A 208 10.54 -12.74 -7.47
N PRO A 209 11.13 -12.73 -8.67
CA PRO A 209 10.65 -11.95 -9.80
C PRO A 209 9.33 -12.52 -10.35
N GLU A 210 8.54 -11.69 -11.04
CA GLU A 210 7.32 -12.16 -11.70
C GLU A 210 7.64 -12.95 -12.98
N PRO A 211 6.93 -14.05 -13.27
CA PRO A 211 7.14 -14.82 -14.48
C PRO A 211 6.77 -14.04 -15.74
N GLY A 212 7.41 -14.36 -16.86
CA GLY A 212 7.07 -13.81 -18.18
C GLY A 212 7.71 -12.46 -18.53
N MET A 213 8.66 -11.97 -17.71
CA MET A 213 9.46 -10.79 -18.02
C MET A 213 10.95 -11.12 -18.12
N ALA A 214 11.65 -10.41 -19.03
CA ALA A 214 13.10 -10.48 -19.13
C ALA A 214 13.71 -10.02 -17.81
N THR A 215 14.44 -10.91 -17.14
CA THR A 215 14.89 -10.72 -15.76
C THR A 215 16.40 -10.78 -15.68
N THR A 216 16.99 -9.83 -14.96
CA THR A 216 18.42 -9.83 -14.63
C THR A 216 18.55 -9.75 -13.11
N THR A 217 19.23 -10.72 -12.51
CA THR A 217 19.52 -10.74 -11.08
C THR A 217 20.87 -10.09 -10.78
N ALA A 218 21.02 -9.59 -9.56
CA ALA A 218 22.27 -9.07 -9.05
C ALA A 218 22.32 -9.37 -7.56
N ASP A 219 23.29 -10.17 -7.16
CA ASP A 219 23.44 -10.63 -5.79
C ASP A 219 24.69 -10.01 -5.18
N ALA A 220 24.57 -9.57 -3.94
CA ALA A 220 25.68 -9.17 -3.09
C ALA A 220 25.56 -9.94 -1.78
N PRO A 221 26.63 -10.06 -0.97
CA PRO A 221 26.56 -10.82 0.27
C PRO A 221 25.35 -10.46 1.13
N ALA A 222 25.06 -9.16 1.27
CA ALA A 222 23.98 -8.63 2.10
C ALA A 222 22.69 -8.25 1.35
N ALA A 223 22.58 -8.57 0.04
CA ALA A 223 21.45 -8.11 -0.77
C ALA A 223 21.10 -9.07 -1.91
N LEU A 224 19.81 -9.15 -2.19
CA LEU A 224 19.26 -9.79 -3.40
C LEU A 224 18.60 -8.72 -4.23
N SER A 225 18.80 -8.74 -5.54
CA SER A 225 18.15 -7.79 -6.44
C SER A 225 17.77 -8.47 -7.73
N PHE A 226 16.63 -8.07 -8.29
CA PHE A 226 16.29 -8.37 -9.66
C PHE A 226 15.80 -7.11 -10.37
N ARG A 227 15.98 -7.08 -11.68
CA ARG A 227 15.42 -6.08 -12.59
C ARG A 227 14.60 -6.78 -13.66
N GLN A 228 13.41 -6.25 -13.94
CA GLN A 228 12.53 -6.77 -14.98
C GLN A 228 12.13 -5.66 -15.94
N VAL A 229 12.24 -5.93 -17.25
CA VAL A 229 11.70 -5.05 -18.30
C VAL A 229 10.24 -5.38 -18.50
N LEU A 230 9.38 -4.38 -18.42
CA LEU A 230 7.93 -4.54 -18.56
C LEU A 230 7.57 -4.90 -20.02
N PRO A 231 6.52 -5.70 -20.25
CA PRO A 231 6.11 -6.08 -21.59
C PRO A 231 5.74 -4.87 -22.46
N VAL A 232 6.11 -4.92 -23.74
CA VAL A 232 5.87 -3.87 -24.74
C VAL A 232 5.35 -4.50 -26.04
N LEU A 233 4.60 -3.75 -26.86
CA LEU A 233 4.25 -4.17 -28.22
C LEU A 233 5.24 -3.59 -29.24
N GLY A 234 5.58 -4.38 -30.25
CA GLY A 234 6.49 -3.99 -31.34
C GLY A 234 7.97 -3.98 -30.94
N ASP A 235 8.79 -3.35 -31.79
CA ASP A 235 10.27 -3.37 -31.69
C ASP A 235 10.89 -2.08 -31.12
N ALA A 236 10.09 -1.06 -30.84
CA ALA A 236 10.57 0.21 -30.31
C ALA A 236 10.95 0.09 -28.82
N ARG A 237 12.25 -0.03 -28.53
CA ARG A 237 12.77 -0.22 -27.16
C ARG A 237 13.03 1.06 -26.37
N GLU A 238 12.96 2.23 -27.01
CA GLU A 238 13.29 3.53 -26.39
C GLU A 238 12.35 3.93 -25.24
N LYS A 239 11.13 3.41 -25.25
CA LYS A 239 10.08 3.67 -24.27
C LYS A 239 9.91 2.55 -23.25
N ASP A 240 10.73 1.49 -23.37
CA ASP A 240 10.69 0.36 -22.44
C ASP A 240 10.74 0.89 -21.01
N LYS A 241 9.87 0.36 -20.17
CA LYS A 241 9.89 0.61 -18.74
C LYS A 241 10.51 -0.59 -18.04
N ALA A 242 11.18 -0.35 -16.93
CA ALA A 242 11.67 -1.42 -16.08
C ALA A 242 11.35 -1.12 -14.62
N LEU A 243 11.36 -2.19 -13.83
CA LEU A 243 11.37 -2.12 -12.39
C LEU A 243 12.59 -2.88 -11.85
N ARG A 244 13.06 -2.47 -10.69
CA ARG A 244 14.07 -3.16 -9.90
C ARG A 244 13.55 -3.29 -8.48
N VAL A 245 13.65 -4.49 -7.93
CA VAL A 245 13.40 -4.73 -6.52
C VAL A 245 14.70 -5.17 -5.88
N THR A 246 15.02 -4.57 -4.74
CA THR A 246 16.23 -4.87 -3.99
C THR A 246 15.87 -5.15 -2.54
N PHE A 247 16.14 -6.36 -2.06
CA PHE A 247 16.15 -6.69 -0.64
C PHE A 247 17.57 -6.52 -0.10
N ARG A 248 17.70 -5.86 1.05
CA ARG A 248 18.97 -5.71 1.77
C ARG A 248 18.76 -5.96 3.26
N THR A 249 19.74 -6.58 3.91
CA THR A 249 19.76 -6.84 5.37
C THR A 249 21.18 -6.67 5.93
N ARG A 250 21.37 -6.81 7.25
CA ARG A 250 22.70 -6.93 7.86
C ARG A 250 23.11 -8.38 7.94
N GLY A 251 24.22 -8.70 7.26
CA GLY A 251 24.79 -10.04 7.24
C GLY A 251 24.81 -10.61 5.83
N LYS A 252 24.81 -11.93 5.73
CA LYS A 252 24.90 -12.64 4.45
C LYS A 252 23.57 -13.34 4.14
N VAL A 253 23.05 -13.19 2.92
CA VAL A 253 21.70 -13.70 2.55
C VAL A 253 21.75 -15.11 1.99
N GLU A 254 22.75 -15.42 1.17
CA GLU A 254 22.92 -16.72 0.53
C GLU A 254 24.23 -17.40 0.93
N PRO A 255 24.28 -18.75 1.01
CA PRO A 255 23.21 -19.71 0.67
C PRO A 255 22.13 -19.86 1.76
N LYS A 256 22.39 -19.31 2.96
CA LYS A 256 21.48 -19.24 4.10
C LYS A 256 21.64 -17.86 4.73
N LEU A 257 20.57 -17.34 5.33
CA LEU A 257 20.66 -16.10 6.09
C LEU A 257 21.58 -16.27 7.31
N GLU A 258 22.67 -15.52 7.33
CA GLU A 258 23.59 -15.33 8.45
C GLU A 258 23.45 -13.88 8.92
N GLN A 259 22.93 -13.67 10.12
CA GLN A 259 22.65 -12.33 10.65
C GLN A 259 23.88 -11.74 11.33
N ALA A 260 24.09 -10.44 11.17
CA ALA A 260 25.14 -9.69 11.86
C ALA A 260 24.52 -8.80 12.96
N GLY A 261 23.98 -9.43 14.00
CA GLY A 261 23.23 -8.80 15.09
C GLY A 261 21.72 -8.74 14.82
N PRO A 262 20.98 -7.82 15.48
CA PRO A 262 19.53 -7.74 15.34
C PRO A 262 19.05 -7.63 13.89
N PHE A 263 17.93 -8.30 13.58
CA PHE A 263 17.38 -8.32 12.24
C PHE A 263 16.81 -6.94 11.88
N VAL A 264 17.38 -6.33 10.85
CA VAL A 264 16.84 -5.15 10.17
C VAL A 264 16.99 -5.35 8.67
N ALA A 265 15.92 -5.13 7.92
CA ALA A 265 15.93 -5.25 6.48
C ALA A 265 15.16 -4.12 5.80
N CYS A 266 15.50 -3.87 4.54
CA CYS A 266 14.83 -2.94 3.66
C CYS A 266 14.57 -3.61 2.32
N VAL A 267 13.36 -3.46 1.79
CA VAL A 267 13.06 -3.70 0.38
C VAL A 267 12.86 -2.36 -0.29
N GLU A 268 13.51 -2.11 -1.42
CA GLU A 268 13.30 -0.92 -2.24
C GLU A 268 12.77 -1.32 -3.62
N VAL A 269 11.76 -0.59 -4.09
CA VAL A 269 11.23 -0.69 -5.45
C VAL A 269 11.61 0.57 -6.23
N VAL A 270 12.36 0.40 -7.31
CA VAL A 270 12.70 1.47 -8.25
C VAL A 270 12.06 1.16 -9.59
N HIS A 271 11.42 2.14 -10.21
CA HIS A 271 10.83 1.97 -11.53
C HIS A 271 11.04 3.22 -12.40
N GLY A 272 10.91 3.06 -13.71
CA GLY A 272 11.10 4.15 -14.65
C GLY A 272 11.35 3.64 -16.06
N LEU A 273 11.95 4.50 -16.90
CA LEU A 273 12.44 4.05 -18.20
C LEU A 273 13.55 3.02 -18.01
N ALA A 274 13.55 2.00 -18.84
CA ALA A 274 14.48 0.89 -18.76
C ALA A 274 15.94 1.35 -18.82
N ARG A 275 16.24 2.40 -19.60
CA ARG A 275 17.57 3.01 -19.68
C ARG A 275 18.03 3.70 -18.39
N ASP A 276 17.11 4.18 -17.57
CA ASP A 276 17.40 4.93 -16.35
C ASP A 276 17.43 4.01 -15.11
N VAL A 277 16.74 2.87 -15.17
CA VAL A 277 16.79 1.84 -14.14
C VAL A 277 18.06 1.01 -14.33
N ALA A 278 19.09 1.33 -13.53
CA ALA A 278 20.41 0.71 -13.57
C ALA A 278 20.36 -0.82 -13.66
N ASN A 279 21.26 -1.43 -14.43
CA ASN A 279 21.51 -2.88 -14.45
C ASN A 279 22.49 -3.26 -13.34
N GLY A 280 22.39 -4.48 -12.80
CA GLY A 280 23.38 -5.02 -11.84
C GLY A 280 23.52 -4.34 -10.46
N ALA A 281 22.86 -3.21 -10.17
CA ALA A 281 23.15 -2.39 -8.98
C ALA A 281 22.24 -2.67 -7.77
N VAL A 282 22.84 -2.85 -6.59
CA VAL A 282 22.13 -2.84 -5.30
C VAL A 282 21.94 -1.38 -4.86
N THR A 283 20.70 -0.87 -4.90
CA THR A 283 20.40 0.55 -4.59
C THR A 283 19.80 0.78 -3.21
N ALA A 284 19.23 -0.27 -2.59
CA ALA A 284 18.55 -0.13 -1.30
C ALA A 284 19.51 0.38 -0.19
N PRO A 285 19.02 1.25 0.73
CA PRO A 285 19.81 1.78 1.82
C PRO A 285 20.35 0.67 2.71
N VAL A 286 21.51 0.89 3.34
CA VAL A 286 22.06 -0.04 4.33
C VAL A 286 21.11 -0.09 5.52
N PRO A 287 20.51 -1.24 5.84
CA PRO A 287 19.56 -1.32 6.93
C PRO A 287 20.31 -1.38 8.25
N THR A 288 20.08 -0.41 9.12
CA THR A 288 20.57 -0.37 10.50
C THR A 288 19.41 0.00 11.41
N LEU A 289 19.58 -0.21 12.72
CA LEU A 289 18.58 0.24 13.69
C LEU A 289 18.33 1.76 13.59
N GLN A 290 19.38 2.54 13.30
CA GLN A 290 19.26 3.99 13.13
C GLN A 290 18.46 4.35 11.88
N THR A 291 18.83 3.82 10.70
CA THR A 291 18.11 4.13 9.45
C THR A 291 16.65 3.67 9.48
N TYR A 292 16.38 2.54 10.16
CA TYR A 292 15.01 2.10 10.43
C TYR A 292 14.27 3.11 11.30
N ALA A 293 14.87 3.53 12.42
CA ALA A 293 14.24 4.47 13.36
C ALA A 293 13.99 5.84 12.72
N ASP A 294 14.92 6.34 11.90
CA ASP A 294 14.78 7.60 11.18
C ASP A 294 13.60 7.55 10.20
N SER A 295 13.51 6.49 9.38
CA SER A 295 12.40 6.30 8.44
C SER A 295 11.07 6.07 9.16
N ALA A 296 11.07 5.33 10.27
CA ALA A 296 9.87 5.11 11.08
C ALA A 296 9.37 6.42 11.69
N ALA A 297 10.26 7.26 12.23
CA ALA A 297 9.90 8.56 12.80
C ALA A 297 9.37 9.51 11.72
N ALA A 298 10.00 9.55 10.55
CA ALA A 298 9.56 10.36 9.41
C ALA A 298 8.18 9.91 8.89
N SER A 299 7.93 8.60 8.82
CA SER A 299 6.63 8.04 8.40
C SER A 299 5.55 8.26 9.46
N ALA A 300 5.88 8.09 10.75
CA ALA A 300 4.95 8.37 11.86
C ALA A 300 4.51 9.84 11.90
N ALA A 301 5.38 10.77 11.49
CA ALA A 301 5.00 12.18 11.36
C ALA A 301 3.94 12.40 10.28
N VAL A 302 4.04 11.72 9.13
CA VAL A 302 3.05 11.80 8.05
C VAL A 302 1.73 11.16 8.47
N TRP A 303 1.74 10.01 9.14
CA TRP A 303 0.52 9.40 9.69
C TRP A 303 -0.18 10.29 10.71
N ARG A 304 0.58 10.91 11.61
CA ARG A 304 0.04 11.88 12.57
C ARG A 304 -0.60 13.07 11.87
N ASP A 305 0.05 13.64 10.85
CA ASP A 305 -0.51 14.73 10.06
C ASP A 305 -1.78 14.30 9.31
N TYR A 306 -1.76 13.11 8.71
CA TYR A 306 -2.91 12.53 8.02
C TYR A 306 -4.13 12.40 8.94
N TRP A 307 -3.97 11.75 10.09
CA TRP A 307 -5.08 11.54 11.03
C TRP A 307 -5.57 12.84 11.65
N ARG A 308 -4.69 13.84 11.87
CA ARG A 308 -5.11 15.16 12.38
C ARG A 308 -6.08 15.91 11.47
N ARG A 309 -6.18 15.55 10.19
CA ARG A 309 -7.07 16.22 9.23
C ARG A 309 -8.54 15.79 9.36
N SER A 310 -8.81 14.59 9.89
CA SER A 310 -10.18 14.08 10.01
C SER A 310 -10.26 12.95 11.03
N GLY A 311 -11.30 13.00 11.87
CA GLY A 311 -11.66 11.92 12.77
C GLY A 311 -13.13 12.01 13.14
N VAL A 312 -13.77 10.87 13.34
CA VAL A 312 -15.15 10.78 13.84
C VAL A 312 -15.20 10.01 15.14
N ARG A 313 -16.18 10.35 15.98
CA ARG A 313 -16.62 9.54 17.12
C ARG A 313 -18.10 9.24 16.94
N LEU A 314 -18.43 7.98 16.69
CA LEU A 314 -19.80 7.52 16.49
C LEU A 314 -20.23 6.63 17.66
N GLU A 315 -21.52 6.61 17.95
CA GLU A 315 -22.09 5.65 18.91
C GLU A 315 -22.07 4.22 18.35
N ASP A 316 -22.16 4.08 17.03
CA ASP A 316 -22.03 2.81 16.33
C ASP A 316 -20.55 2.45 16.09
N GLU A 317 -20.04 1.52 16.89
CA GLU A 317 -18.66 1.04 16.81
C GLU A 317 -18.32 0.37 15.47
N PHE A 318 -19.30 -0.30 14.84
CA PHE A 318 -19.09 -0.96 13.56
C PHE A 318 -18.86 0.06 12.47
N LEU A 319 -19.74 1.06 12.36
CA LEU A 319 -19.61 2.13 11.37
C LEU A 319 -18.35 2.97 11.60
N GLU A 320 -18.01 3.26 12.86
CA GLU A 320 -16.78 3.98 13.19
C GLU A 320 -15.55 3.21 12.71
N ARG A 321 -15.50 1.91 12.99
CA ARG A 321 -14.40 1.04 12.56
C ARG A 321 -14.26 0.98 11.04
N ILE A 322 -15.38 0.87 10.31
CA ILE A 322 -15.38 0.87 8.84
C ILE A 322 -14.87 2.21 8.31
N TRP A 323 -15.25 3.34 8.93
CA TRP A 323 -14.79 4.66 8.54
C TRP A 323 -13.26 4.79 8.65
N TYR A 324 -12.68 4.43 9.81
CA TYR A 324 -11.23 4.51 10.02
C TYR A 324 -10.46 3.54 9.12
N ARG A 325 -10.94 2.31 8.94
CA ARG A 325 -10.27 1.32 8.07
C ARG A 325 -10.32 1.74 6.60
N ASN A 326 -11.42 2.30 6.13
CA ASN A 326 -11.50 2.81 4.75
C ASN A 326 -10.56 3.99 4.51
N LEU A 327 -10.43 4.91 5.47
CA LEU A 327 -9.45 6.00 5.36
C LEU A 327 -8.01 5.50 5.39
N TYR A 328 -7.71 4.52 6.25
CA TYR A 328 -6.42 3.86 6.23
C TYR A 328 -6.08 3.29 4.84
N PHE A 329 -6.99 2.52 4.24
CA PHE A 329 -6.80 1.97 2.90
C PHE A 329 -6.67 3.05 1.84
N LEU A 330 -7.43 4.14 1.95
CA LEU A 330 -7.29 5.29 1.05
C LEU A 330 -5.87 5.85 1.11
N ASN A 331 -5.34 6.13 2.30
CA ASN A 331 -3.98 6.66 2.43
C ASN A 331 -2.89 5.69 1.93
N CYS A 332 -3.12 4.38 2.07
CA CYS A 332 -2.22 3.38 1.49
C CYS A 332 -2.23 3.38 -0.06
N SER A 333 -3.32 3.83 -0.68
CA SER A 333 -3.57 3.71 -2.13
C SER A 333 -3.29 4.99 -2.91
N VAL A 334 -3.30 6.15 -2.26
CA VAL A 334 -3.10 7.46 -2.91
C VAL A 334 -2.13 8.35 -2.15
N ARG A 335 -1.28 9.06 -2.89
CA ARG A 335 -0.43 10.16 -2.40
C ARG A 335 -0.56 11.38 -3.33
N PRO A 336 -0.27 12.61 -2.87
CA PRO A 336 -0.13 13.76 -3.77
C PRO A 336 0.87 13.46 -4.89
N GLY A 337 0.50 13.81 -6.13
CA GLY A 337 1.28 13.55 -7.35
C GLY A 337 2.29 14.63 -7.69
#